data_AF-A0A3P9N0B4-F1
#
_entry.id   AF-A0A3P9N0B4-F1
#
_cell.length_a   1.000
_cell.length_b   1.000
_cell.length_c   1.000
_cell.angle_alpha   90.00
_cell.angle_beta   90.00
_cell.angle_gamma   90.00
#
_symmetry.space_group_name_H-M   'P 1'
#
loop_
_entity.id
_entity.type
_entity.pdbx_description
1 polymer ?
#
loop_
_entity_poly.entity_id
_entity_poly.type
_entity_poly.pdbx_seq_one_letter_code
_entity_poly.pdbx_strand_id
1 'polypeptide(L)'
;MYIFHSQFFYFFFLSQMNNTGNKRAPTTATQRLKQDYLRIKKDPVPYICAEPLPSNILEWHYVVRGPEKTPYEGGYYHGKLVFPREFPFKPPSIYMITPNGRFKCNTRLCLSITDFHPDTWNPAWSVSTILTGLLSFMVEKGPTLGSIETSDYTKRQLSVQSLAFNLKDKVFCELFPDVVEEIKQKQKVQEELSARTQPLPLPDVVPDGDPQQAHYGLPVLNGGPVPMGDANPAPGLQQGNRNHGLLGGALANLFVIVGFAAFAYTVKYVLRSIAQE
;
A
#
# COMPACT_ATOMS: atom_id res chain seq x y z
N MET A 1 9.94 -11.50 24.96
CA MET A 1 8.50 -11.76 25.13
C MET A 1 7.72 -11.84 23.81
N TYR A 2 8.34 -11.54 22.66
CA TYR A 2 7.72 -11.45 21.32
C TYR A 2 7.43 -12.79 20.63
N ILE A 3 8.25 -13.82 20.88
CA ILE A 3 8.01 -15.15 20.31
C ILE A 3 6.82 -15.83 21.01
N PHE A 4 6.55 -15.51 22.27
CA PHE A 4 5.60 -16.28 23.08
C PHE A 4 4.13 -16.06 22.68
N HIS A 5 3.70 -14.86 22.25
CA HIS A 5 2.28 -14.62 21.96
C HIS A 5 1.84 -15.19 20.60
N SER A 6 2.64 -14.95 19.55
CA SER A 6 2.42 -15.56 18.22
C SER A 6 2.55 -17.09 18.27
N GLN A 7 3.53 -17.60 19.04
CA GLN A 7 3.61 -19.05 19.30
C GLN A 7 2.42 -19.56 20.11
N PHE A 8 1.90 -18.82 21.10
CA PHE A 8 0.76 -19.28 21.90
C PHE A 8 -0.50 -19.42 21.05
N PHE A 9 -0.77 -18.48 20.14
CA PHE A 9 -1.86 -18.61 19.17
C PHE A 9 -1.62 -19.78 18.21
N TYR A 10 -0.40 -19.94 17.71
CA TYR A 10 -0.02 -21.07 16.86
C TYR A 10 -0.15 -22.43 17.58
N PHE A 11 0.28 -22.54 18.84
CA PHE A 11 0.20 -23.74 19.67
C PHE A 11 -1.24 -24.04 20.12
N PHE A 12 -2.04 -23.03 20.49
CA PHE A 12 -3.46 -23.20 20.77
C PHE A 12 -4.18 -23.75 19.53
N PHE A 13 -3.86 -23.22 18.35
CA PHE A 13 -4.44 -23.68 17.09
C PHE A 13 -3.97 -25.09 16.70
N LEU A 14 -2.71 -25.45 16.95
CA LEU A 14 -2.15 -26.80 16.79
C LEU A 14 -2.77 -27.82 17.76
N SER A 15 -3.02 -27.44 19.01
CA SER A 15 -3.65 -28.30 20.02
C SER A 15 -5.06 -28.74 19.59
N GLN A 16 -5.78 -27.90 18.84
CA GLN A 16 -7.08 -28.20 18.24
C GLN A 16 -7.02 -29.04 16.95
N MET A 17 -5.86 -29.63 16.59
CA MET A 17 -5.66 -30.40 15.35
C MET A 17 -5.44 -31.91 15.53
N ASN A 18 -5.55 -32.44 16.74
CA ASN A 18 -5.38 -33.89 16.93
C ASN A 18 -6.67 -34.65 16.59
N ASN A 19 -6.78 -35.15 15.36
CA ASN A 19 -7.67 -36.28 15.07
C ASN A 19 -7.05 -37.22 14.02
N THR A 20 -6.91 -38.47 14.45
CA THR A 20 -6.42 -39.65 13.74
C THR A 20 -7.44 -40.16 12.72
N GLY A 21 -6.98 -40.74 11.60
CA GLY A 21 -7.74 -41.78 10.90
C GLY A 21 -7.94 -41.59 9.40
N ASN A 22 -7.49 -42.60 8.65
CA ASN A 22 -7.47 -42.74 7.21
C ASN A 22 -8.87 -42.99 6.61
N LYS A 23 -9.35 -42.03 5.80
CA LYS A 23 -10.29 -42.08 4.64
C LYS A 23 -10.57 -40.61 4.28
N ARG A 24 -10.16 -40.13 3.09
CA ARG A 24 -10.27 -38.69 2.72
C ARG A 24 -11.72 -38.28 2.50
N ALA A 25 -12.40 -37.89 3.59
CA ALA A 25 -13.62 -37.10 3.51
C ALA A 25 -13.36 -35.79 2.75
N PRO A 26 -14.37 -35.20 2.07
CA PRO A 26 -14.21 -33.88 1.46
C PRO A 26 -13.75 -32.87 2.51
N THR A 27 -12.70 -32.12 2.21
CA THR A 27 -12.10 -31.16 3.14
C THR A 27 -13.15 -30.12 3.53
N THR A 28 -13.49 -30.07 4.82
CA THR A 28 -14.40 -29.05 5.34
C THR A 28 -13.77 -27.65 5.27
N ALA A 29 -14.59 -26.59 5.24
CA ALA A 29 -14.10 -25.20 5.28
C ALA A 29 -13.11 -24.98 6.43
N THR A 30 -13.43 -25.48 7.62
CA THR A 30 -12.54 -25.41 8.79
C THR A 30 -11.20 -26.09 8.56
N GLN A 31 -11.18 -27.33 8.04
CA GLN A 31 -9.92 -28.03 7.75
C GLN A 31 -9.10 -27.29 6.70
N ARG A 32 -9.75 -26.78 5.65
CA ARG A 32 -9.10 -26.02 4.61
C ARG A 32 -8.49 -24.71 5.14
N LEU A 33 -9.23 -23.96 5.96
CA LEU A 33 -8.75 -22.71 6.55
C LEU A 33 -7.62 -22.96 7.56
N LYS A 34 -7.64 -24.06 8.30
CA LYS A 34 -6.50 -24.48 9.13
C LYS A 34 -5.24 -24.66 8.28
N GLN A 35 -5.35 -25.32 7.12
CA GLN A 35 -4.23 -25.49 6.20
C GLN A 35 -3.73 -24.15 5.62
N ASP A 36 -4.64 -23.28 5.20
CA ASP A 36 -4.29 -21.96 4.67
C ASP A 36 -3.63 -21.08 5.76
N TYR A 37 -4.03 -21.23 7.03
CA TYR A 37 -3.41 -20.54 8.17
C TYR A 37 -1.96 -20.98 8.36
N LEU A 38 -1.72 -22.28 8.40
CA LEU A 38 -0.35 -22.80 8.48
C LEU A 38 0.48 -22.35 7.28
N ARG A 39 -0.11 -22.31 6.08
CA ARG A 39 0.57 -21.85 4.87
C ARG A 39 1.01 -20.39 4.98
N ILE A 40 0.10 -19.47 5.32
CA ILE A 40 0.44 -18.03 5.40
C ILE A 40 1.39 -17.71 6.57
N LYS A 41 1.39 -18.51 7.64
CA LYS A 41 2.39 -18.38 8.72
C LYS A 41 3.77 -18.88 8.31
N LYS A 42 3.82 -19.96 7.54
CA LYS A 42 5.08 -20.53 7.03
C LYS A 42 5.68 -19.68 5.90
N ASP A 43 4.84 -19.17 5.02
CA ASP A 43 5.21 -18.39 3.84
C ASP A 43 4.38 -17.09 3.79
N PRO A 44 4.78 -16.06 4.53
CA PRO A 44 4.06 -14.80 4.60
C PRO A 44 4.07 -14.05 3.26
N VAL A 45 2.94 -13.46 2.90
CA VAL A 45 2.82 -12.62 1.72
C VAL A 45 3.29 -11.18 2.01
N PRO A 46 4.03 -10.53 1.09
CA PRO A 46 4.48 -9.15 1.27
C PRO A 46 3.32 -8.19 1.57
N TYR A 47 3.59 -7.19 2.40
CA TYR A 47 2.64 -6.14 2.83
C TYR A 47 1.42 -6.61 3.62
N ILE A 48 1.21 -7.92 3.81
CA ILE A 48 -0.05 -8.44 4.36
C ILE A 48 0.20 -9.23 5.64
N CYS A 49 -0.64 -9.00 6.64
CA CYS A 49 -0.79 -9.87 7.81
C CYS A 49 -2.25 -10.33 7.90
N ALA A 50 -2.49 -11.57 8.33
CA ALA A 50 -3.85 -12.08 8.49
C ALA A 50 -3.95 -13.03 9.70
N GLU A 51 -5.08 -12.97 10.39
CA GLU A 51 -5.41 -13.77 11.56
C GLU A 51 -6.89 -14.19 11.55
N PRO A 52 -7.23 -15.47 11.83
CA PRO A 52 -8.60 -15.86 12.14
C PRO A 52 -9.04 -15.26 13.48
N LEU A 53 -10.35 -15.01 13.64
CA LEU A 53 -10.90 -14.76 14.96
C LEU A 53 -10.73 -16.02 15.84
N PRO A 54 -10.32 -15.89 17.12
CA PRO A 54 -10.12 -17.04 18.00
C PRO A 54 -11.39 -17.86 18.22
N SER A 55 -12.54 -17.18 18.21
CA SER A 55 -13.87 -17.76 18.38
C SER A 55 -14.52 -18.25 17.08
N ASN A 56 -14.00 -17.83 15.91
CA ASN A 56 -14.62 -18.13 14.62
C ASN A 56 -13.59 -18.19 13.49
N ILE A 57 -13.14 -19.39 13.13
CA ILE A 57 -12.21 -19.60 12.02
C ILE A 57 -12.79 -19.19 10.65
N LEU A 58 -14.11 -19.02 10.51
CA LEU A 58 -14.74 -18.57 9.28
C LEU A 58 -14.70 -17.05 9.12
N GLU A 59 -14.18 -16.31 10.08
CA GLU A 59 -13.95 -14.86 9.98
C GLU A 59 -12.48 -14.58 10.24
N TRP A 60 -11.80 -14.00 9.24
CA TRP A 60 -10.41 -13.63 9.34
C TRP A 60 -10.28 -12.14 9.20
N HIS A 61 -9.45 -11.53 10.01
CA HIS A 61 -9.02 -10.17 9.81
C HIS A 61 -7.69 -10.15 9.05
N TYR A 62 -7.46 -9.07 8.32
CA TYR A 62 -6.19 -8.82 7.67
C TYR A 62 -5.79 -7.36 7.81
N VAL A 63 -4.50 -7.09 7.64
CA VAL A 63 -3.94 -5.75 7.53
C VAL A 63 -3.10 -5.69 6.26
N VAL A 64 -3.38 -4.69 5.43
CA VAL A 64 -2.55 -4.32 4.27
C VAL A 64 -1.70 -3.12 4.64
N ARG A 65 -0.38 -3.25 4.56
CA ARG A 65 0.56 -2.12 4.58
C ARG A 65 0.55 -1.48 3.20
N GLY A 66 0.29 -0.18 3.11
CA GLY A 66 0.27 0.52 1.83
C GLY A 66 1.65 0.49 1.16
N PRO A 67 1.79 -0.07 -0.05
CA PRO A 67 3.10 -0.17 -0.71
C PRO A 67 3.69 1.20 -1.03
N GLU A 68 5.01 1.26 -1.10
CA GLU A 68 5.76 2.46 -1.49
C GLU A 68 5.38 2.90 -2.91
N LYS A 69 5.51 4.21 -3.16
CA LYS A 69 5.20 4.85 -4.46
C LYS A 69 3.75 4.71 -4.88
N THR A 70 2.85 4.42 -3.92
CA THR A 70 1.40 4.45 -4.13
C THR A 70 0.78 5.58 -3.30
N PRO A 71 -0.48 6.00 -3.58
CA PRO A 71 -1.20 6.92 -2.70
C PRO A 71 -1.45 6.37 -1.29
N TYR A 72 -1.24 5.08 -1.07
CA TYR A 72 -1.50 4.37 0.18
C TYR A 72 -0.29 4.27 1.09
N GLU A 73 0.90 4.64 0.60
CA GLU A 73 2.18 4.56 1.30
C GLU A 73 2.08 5.11 2.73
N GLY A 74 2.69 4.38 3.67
CA GLY A 74 2.68 4.70 5.10
C GLY A 74 1.39 4.34 5.83
N GLY A 75 0.31 4.02 5.12
CA GLY A 75 -0.97 3.62 5.71
C GLY A 75 -1.07 2.13 6.05
N TYR A 76 -1.98 1.82 6.97
CA TYR A 76 -2.32 0.45 7.40
C TYR A 76 -3.82 0.25 7.25
N TYR A 77 -4.23 -0.73 6.45
CA TYR A 77 -5.63 -0.92 6.10
C TYR A 77 -6.14 -2.26 6.64
N HIS A 78 -6.87 -2.18 7.74
CA HIS A 78 -7.55 -3.30 8.37
C HIS A 78 -8.84 -3.63 7.62
N GLY A 79 -9.06 -4.92 7.43
CA GLY A 79 -10.26 -5.47 6.83
C GLY A 79 -10.54 -6.87 7.32
N LYS A 80 -11.55 -7.52 6.71
CA LYS A 80 -11.90 -8.90 7.03
C LYS A 80 -12.40 -9.71 5.84
N LEU A 81 -12.17 -11.02 5.93
CA LEU A 81 -12.71 -12.07 5.08
C LEU A 81 -13.76 -12.84 5.88
N VAL A 82 -14.93 -13.06 5.29
CA VAL A 82 -15.98 -13.90 5.87
C VAL A 82 -16.21 -15.09 4.93
N PHE A 83 -15.84 -16.28 5.40
CA PHE A 83 -15.90 -17.53 4.64
C PHE A 83 -17.26 -18.22 4.80
N PRO A 84 -17.91 -18.65 3.71
CA PRO A 84 -19.09 -19.51 3.80
C PRO A 84 -18.70 -20.91 4.28
N ARG A 85 -19.69 -21.69 4.76
CA ARG A 85 -19.46 -23.08 5.21
C ARG A 85 -19.01 -23.99 4.06
N GLU A 86 -19.32 -23.61 2.84
CA GLU A 86 -18.98 -24.30 1.59
C GLU A 86 -17.60 -23.92 1.04
N PHE A 87 -16.83 -23.06 1.73
CA PHE A 87 -15.44 -22.81 1.36
C PHE A 87 -14.65 -24.14 1.36
N PRO A 88 -13.79 -24.41 0.35
CA PRO A 88 -13.34 -23.52 -0.71
C PRO A 88 -14.14 -23.57 -2.01
N PHE A 89 -15.28 -24.25 -2.06
CA PHE A 89 -16.09 -24.33 -3.28
C PHE A 89 -16.91 -23.05 -3.54
N LYS A 90 -17.15 -22.26 -2.49
CA LYS A 90 -17.63 -20.88 -2.61
C LYS A 90 -16.56 -19.90 -2.07
N PRO A 91 -16.37 -18.75 -2.74
CA PRO A 91 -15.44 -17.70 -2.29
C PRO A 91 -15.88 -17.02 -0.98
N PRO A 92 -14.96 -16.35 -0.27
CA PRO A 92 -15.30 -15.48 0.84
C PRO A 92 -15.86 -14.13 0.38
N SER A 93 -16.59 -13.48 1.28
CA SER A 93 -16.88 -12.04 1.19
C SER A 93 -15.73 -11.22 1.77
N ILE A 94 -15.34 -10.15 1.10
CA ILE A 94 -14.21 -9.27 1.49
C ILE A 94 -14.75 -7.91 1.93
N TYR A 95 -14.18 -7.33 2.99
CA TYR A 95 -14.56 -6.03 3.54
C TYR A 95 -13.34 -5.23 3.96
N MET A 96 -13.32 -3.94 3.65
CA MET A 96 -12.35 -3.00 4.23
C MET A 96 -12.99 -2.26 5.42
N ILE A 97 -12.30 -2.16 6.55
CA ILE A 97 -12.78 -1.47 7.76
C ILE A 97 -12.15 -0.08 7.81
N THR A 98 -10.83 0.01 7.69
CA THR A 98 -10.11 1.29 7.72
C THR A 98 -10.50 2.17 6.53
N PRO A 99 -10.84 3.46 6.76
CA PRO A 99 -11.01 4.45 5.70
C PRO A 99 -9.78 4.54 4.79
N ASN A 100 -9.97 4.40 3.48
CA ASN A 100 -8.87 4.17 2.53
C ASN A 100 -9.01 4.91 1.19
N GLY A 101 -10.19 5.45 0.87
CA GLY A 101 -10.40 6.23 -0.37
C GLY A 101 -10.47 5.40 -1.66
N ARG A 102 -10.47 4.08 -1.56
CA ARG A 102 -10.57 3.14 -2.70
C ARG A 102 -11.79 2.25 -2.63
N PHE A 103 -12.09 1.75 -1.44
CA PHE A 103 -13.18 0.86 -1.14
C PHE A 103 -14.08 1.49 -0.08
N LYS A 104 -15.38 1.41 -0.31
CA LYS A 104 -16.40 1.79 0.67
C LYS A 104 -16.27 0.89 1.90
N CYS A 105 -16.08 1.50 3.07
CA CYS A 105 -15.92 0.76 4.31
C CYS A 105 -17.14 -0.11 4.63
N ASN A 106 -16.88 -1.25 5.26
CA ASN A 106 -17.87 -2.20 5.77
C ASN A 106 -18.92 -2.64 4.74
N THR A 107 -18.59 -2.52 3.45
CA THR A 107 -19.43 -2.96 2.34
C THR A 107 -18.73 -4.13 1.67
N ARG A 108 -19.51 -5.12 1.22
CA ARG A 108 -18.97 -6.27 0.51
C ARG A 108 -18.31 -5.80 -0.80
N LEU A 109 -17.06 -6.19 -1.01
CA LEU A 109 -16.30 -5.87 -2.22
C LEU A 109 -16.43 -7.00 -3.23
N CYS A 110 -16.61 -6.66 -4.50
CA CYS A 110 -16.80 -7.66 -5.56
C CYS A 110 -15.64 -7.64 -6.54
N LEU A 111 -14.56 -8.32 -6.16
CA LEU A 111 -13.41 -8.51 -7.04
C LEU A 111 -13.65 -9.76 -7.91
N SER A 112 -12.92 -9.92 -9.02
CA SER A 112 -12.98 -11.13 -9.88
C SER A 112 -12.65 -12.44 -9.13
N ILE A 113 -12.15 -12.31 -7.90
CA ILE A 113 -11.82 -13.37 -6.94
C ILE A 113 -12.87 -13.55 -5.82
N THR A 114 -14.06 -12.95 -5.92
CA THR A 114 -15.11 -12.94 -4.87
C THR A 114 -16.43 -13.58 -5.32
N ASP A 115 -17.39 -13.68 -4.39
CA ASP A 115 -18.71 -14.33 -4.50
C ASP A 115 -19.67 -13.82 -5.57
N PHE A 116 -19.27 -12.79 -6.33
CA PHE A 116 -20.06 -12.26 -7.43
C PHE A 116 -19.78 -12.94 -8.77
N HIS A 117 -18.69 -13.73 -8.86
CA HIS A 117 -18.34 -14.49 -10.07
C HIS A 117 -18.03 -15.96 -9.70
N PRO A 118 -19.04 -16.76 -9.33
CA PRO A 118 -18.82 -18.16 -8.98
C PRO A 118 -18.15 -18.96 -10.12
N ASP A 119 -18.38 -18.57 -11.37
CA ASP A 119 -17.80 -19.23 -12.55
C ASP A 119 -16.30 -18.93 -12.75
N THR A 120 -15.78 -17.84 -12.19
CA THR A 120 -14.34 -17.48 -12.26
C THR A 120 -13.58 -17.83 -10.98
N TRP A 121 -14.29 -18.28 -9.95
CA TRP A 121 -13.69 -18.70 -8.69
C TRP A 121 -12.92 -20.00 -8.86
N ASN A 122 -11.68 -20.03 -8.38
CA ASN A 122 -10.88 -21.24 -8.32
C ASN A 122 -10.77 -21.73 -6.86
N PRO A 123 -11.37 -22.89 -6.50
CA PRO A 123 -11.25 -23.47 -5.16
C PRO A 123 -9.81 -23.74 -4.70
N ALA A 124 -8.83 -23.78 -5.61
CA ALA A 124 -7.42 -23.92 -5.27
C ALA A 124 -6.79 -22.63 -4.70
N TRP A 125 -7.42 -21.46 -4.88
CA TRP A 125 -6.89 -20.21 -4.36
C TRP A 125 -6.88 -20.21 -2.83
N SER A 126 -5.72 -19.90 -2.27
CA SER A 126 -5.51 -19.82 -0.83
C SER A 126 -5.88 -18.46 -0.27
N VAL A 127 -6.03 -18.34 1.05
CA VAL A 127 -6.16 -17.03 1.72
C VAL A 127 -5.05 -16.06 1.30
N SER A 128 -3.80 -16.53 1.19
CA SER A 128 -2.68 -15.73 0.67
C SER A 128 -2.95 -15.20 -0.74
N THR A 129 -3.42 -16.05 -1.64
CA THR A 129 -3.74 -15.67 -3.03
C THR A 129 -4.86 -14.61 -3.09
N ILE A 130 -5.89 -14.78 -2.25
CA ILE A 130 -7.03 -13.85 -2.18
C ILE A 130 -6.55 -12.47 -1.72
N LEU A 131 -5.75 -12.41 -0.65
CA LEU A 131 -5.26 -11.14 -0.09
C LEU A 131 -4.26 -10.45 -1.02
N THR A 132 -3.40 -11.20 -1.70
CA THR A 132 -2.53 -10.64 -2.75
C THR A 132 -3.35 -10.02 -3.88
N GLY A 133 -4.39 -10.73 -4.35
CA GLY A 133 -5.30 -10.21 -5.38
C GLY A 133 -6.05 -8.95 -4.92
N LEU A 134 -6.52 -8.90 -3.68
CA LEU A 134 -7.12 -7.70 -3.08
C LEU A 134 -6.15 -6.51 -3.12
N LEU A 135 -4.89 -6.71 -2.74
CA LEU A 135 -3.87 -5.65 -2.79
C LEU A 135 -3.63 -5.17 -4.22
N SER A 136 -3.55 -6.09 -5.20
CA SER A 136 -3.44 -5.72 -6.62
C SER A 136 -4.61 -4.82 -7.06
N PHE A 137 -5.84 -5.19 -6.74
CA PHE A 137 -7.02 -4.35 -7.04
C PHE A 137 -7.05 -3.02 -6.28
N MET A 138 -6.44 -2.96 -5.10
CA MET A 138 -6.35 -1.74 -4.30
C MET A 138 -5.45 -0.69 -4.95
N VAL A 139 -4.31 -1.12 -5.52
CA VAL A 139 -3.34 -0.22 -6.17
C VAL A 139 -3.73 0.17 -7.60
N GLU A 140 -4.62 -0.60 -8.21
CA GLU A 140 -5.21 -0.27 -9.50
C GLU A 140 -6.31 0.81 -9.42
N LYS A 141 -6.62 1.40 -10.58
CA LYS A 141 -7.67 2.44 -10.73
C LYS A 141 -8.99 1.92 -11.30
N GLY A 142 -9.05 0.66 -11.71
CA GLY A 142 -10.25 0.10 -12.36
C GLY A 142 -11.48 0.12 -11.44
N PRO A 143 -12.67 0.43 -11.96
CA PRO A 143 -13.90 0.37 -11.17
C PRO A 143 -14.21 -1.09 -10.78
N THR A 144 -14.68 -1.27 -9.55
CA THR A 144 -15.17 -2.55 -9.03
C THR A 144 -16.33 -2.29 -8.07
N LEU A 145 -17.24 -3.24 -7.86
CA LEU A 145 -18.36 -3.02 -6.94
C LEU A 145 -17.84 -2.86 -5.50
N GLY A 146 -18.35 -1.84 -4.82
CA GLY A 146 -17.83 -1.41 -3.51
C GLY A 146 -16.64 -0.47 -3.60
N SER A 147 -16.13 -0.16 -4.80
CA SER A 147 -15.14 0.92 -4.94
C SER A 147 -15.77 2.30 -4.83
N ILE A 148 -14.94 3.28 -4.47
CA ILE A 148 -15.24 4.70 -4.46
C ILE A 148 -14.12 5.44 -5.20
N GLU A 149 -14.43 6.63 -5.70
CA GLU A 149 -13.45 7.50 -6.34
C GLU A 149 -13.12 8.67 -5.41
N THR A 150 -11.84 8.81 -5.06
CA THR A 150 -11.32 9.97 -4.34
C THR A 150 -10.01 10.41 -4.97
N SER A 151 -9.59 11.66 -4.71
CA SER A 151 -8.27 12.12 -5.13
C SER A 151 -7.13 11.36 -4.44
N ASP A 152 -5.95 11.32 -5.05
CA ASP A 152 -4.76 10.75 -4.41
C ASP A 152 -4.32 11.57 -3.20
N TYR A 153 -4.61 12.87 -3.20
CA TYR A 153 -4.44 13.72 -2.01
C TYR A 153 -5.29 13.20 -0.85
N THR A 154 -6.57 12.90 -1.08
CA THR A 154 -7.45 12.31 -0.07
C THR A 154 -6.92 10.97 0.44
N LYS A 155 -6.44 10.09 -0.45
CA LYS A 155 -5.88 8.78 -0.05
C LYS A 155 -4.64 8.93 0.84
N ARG A 156 -3.76 9.89 0.55
CA ARG A 156 -2.59 10.20 1.39
C ARG A 156 -2.98 10.75 2.76
N GLN A 157 -4.02 11.57 2.85
CA GLN A 157 -4.54 11.99 4.15
C GLN A 157 -5.10 10.81 4.95
N LEU A 158 -5.85 9.91 4.29
CA LEU A 158 -6.38 8.70 4.91
C LEU A 158 -5.26 7.72 5.32
N SER A 159 -4.16 7.64 4.58
CA SER A 159 -3.02 6.79 4.95
C SER A 159 -2.42 7.23 6.29
N VAL A 160 -2.26 8.54 6.53
CA VAL A 160 -1.82 9.09 7.82
C VAL A 160 -2.86 8.86 8.92
N GLN A 161 -4.14 9.09 8.63
CA GLN A 161 -5.23 8.90 9.60
C GLN A 161 -5.44 7.44 10.01
N SER A 162 -5.07 6.50 9.13
CA SER A 162 -5.24 5.05 9.37
C SER A 162 -4.53 4.57 10.64
N LEU A 163 -3.39 5.16 10.99
CA LEU A 163 -2.60 4.79 12.17
C LEU A 163 -3.43 5.01 13.44
N ALA A 164 -3.91 6.23 13.64
CA ALA A 164 -4.71 6.58 14.81
C ALA A 164 -6.08 5.90 14.81
N PHE A 165 -6.65 5.63 13.62
CA PHE A 165 -7.90 4.90 13.48
C PHE A 165 -7.75 3.46 14.00
N ASN A 166 -6.74 2.73 13.52
CA ASN A 166 -6.55 1.32 13.85
C ASN A 166 -6.15 1.12 15.33
N LEU A 167 -5.36 2.03 15.91
CA LEU A 167 -4.99 1.97 17.33
C LEU A 167 -6.17 2.16 18.30
N LYS A 168 -7.31 2.68 17.82
CA LYS A 168 -8.54 2.79 18.61
C LYS A 168 -9.41 1.53 18.54
N ASP A 169 -9.18 0.67 17.54
CA ASP A 169 -9.93 -0.57 17.35
C ASP A 169 -9.32 -1.68 18.20
N LYS A 170 -10.09 -2.18 19.18
CA LYS A 170 -9.65 -3.25 20.08
C LYS A 170 -9.37 -4.55 19.33
N VAL A 171 -10.20 -4.90 18.34
CA VAL A 171 -10.02 -6.13 17.56
C VAL A 171 -8.73 -6.06 16.76
N PHE A 172 -8.43 -4.89 16.17
CA PHE A 172 -7.15 -4.68 15.51
C PHE A 172 -5.97 -4.86 16.48
N CYS A 173 -6.07 -4.26 17.66
CA CYS A 173 -4.99 -4.28 18.64
C CYS A 173 -4.73 -5.67 19.23
N GLU A 174 -5.79 -6.45 19.45
CA GLU A 174 -5.71 -7.81 19.97
C GLU A 174 -5.17 -8.80 18.93
N LEU A 175 -5.59 -8.68 17.66
CA LEU A 175 -5.18 -9.60 16.60
C LEU A 175 -3.79 -9.29 16.04
N PHE A 176 -3.38 -8.01 15.99
CA PHE A 176 -2.15 -7.59 15.33
C PHE A 176 -1.20 -6.80 16.24
N PRO A 177 -0.75 -7.36 17.38
CA PRO A 177 0.11 -6.66 18.33
C PRO A 177 1.43 -6.19 17.71
N ASP A 178 2.05 -7.00 16.84
CA ASP A 178 3.30 -6.63 16.14
C ASP A 178 3.10 -5.41 15.23
N VAL A 179 1.94 -5.31 14.58
CA VAL A 179 1.61 -4.17 13.71
C VAL A 179 1.31 -2.93 14.55
N VAL A 180 0.68 -3.09 15.72
CA VAL A 180 0.48 -1.99 16.69
C VAL A 180 1.81 -1.42 17.13
N GLU A 181 2.78 -2.27 17.45
CA GLU A 181 4.12 -1.83 17.84
C GLU A 181 4.84 -1.11 16.70
N GLU A 182 4.77 -1.63 15.48
CA GLU A 182 5.30 -0.98 14.28
C GLU A 182 4.71 0.43 14.08
N ILE A 183 3.38 0.57 14.20
CA ILE A 183 2.69 1.87 14.09
C ILE A 183 3.19 2.83 15.19
N LYS A 184 3.28 2.38 16.44
CA LYS A 184 3.75 3.20 17.56
C LYS A 184 5.20 3.65 17.38
N GLN A 185 6.06 2.77 16.87
CA GLN A 185 7.45 3.12 16.56
C GLN A 185 7.54 4.18 15.46
N LYS A 186 6.76 4.03 14.38
CA LYS A 186 6.70 5.02 13.30
C LYS A 186 6.23 6.40 13.79
N GLN A 187 5.24 6.46 14.67
CA GLN A 187 4.77 7.71 15.25
C GLN A 187 5.86 8.40 16.08
N LYS A 188 6.56 7.66 16.94
CA LYS A 188 7.67 8.21 17.74
C LYS A 188 8.79 8.78 16.88
N VAL A 189 9.21 8.05 15.85
CA VAL A 189 10.26 8.51 14.93
C VAL A 189 9.83 9.78 14.20
N GLN A 190 8.56 9.86 13.77
CA GLN A 190 8.02 11.05 13.12
C GLN A 190 7.96 12.26 14.05
N GLU A 191 7.55 12.06 15.31
CA GLU A 191 7.53 13.10 16.35
C GLU A 191 8.94 13.62 16.63
N GLU A 192 9.93 12.74 16.83
CA GLU A 192 11.33 13.11 17.05
C GLU A 192 11.94 13.88 15.87
N LEU A 193 11.67 13.45 14.64
CA LEU A 193 12.09 14.16 13.42
C LEU A 193 11.47 15.56 13.33
N SER A 194 10.17 15.68 13.64
CA SER A 194 9.49 16.97 13.66
C SER A 194 10.02 17.90 14.75
N ALA A 195 10.36 17.37 15.93
CA ALA A 195 10.92 18.14 17.04
C ALA A 195 12.35 18.64 16.76
N ARG A 196 13.16 17.90 15.99
CA ARG A 196 14.51 18.31 15.58
C ARG A 196 14.55 19.37 14.48
N THR A 197 13.44 19.58 13.79
CA THR A 197 13.33 20.56 12.68
C THR A 197 12.80 21.92 13.15
N GLN A 198 12.74 22.16 14.47
CA GLN A 198 12.40 23.48 15.02
C GLN A 198 13.40 24.54 14.51
N PRO A 199 12.93 25.72 14.05
CA PRO A 199 13.82 26.76 13.53
C PRO A 199 14.82 27.19 14.61
N LEU A 200 16.09 27.35 14.24
CA LEU A 200 17.01 28.17 15.01
C LEU A 200 16.31 29.51 15.30
N PRO A 201 16.38 30.04 16.54
CA PRO A 201 15.96 31.42 16.79
C PRO A 201 16.67 32.28 15.75
N LEU A 202 15.91 33.00 14.92
CA LEU A 202 16.50 34.03 14.07
C LEU A 202 17.31 34.94 15.00
N PRO A 203 18.58 35.26 14.70
CA PRO A 203 19.31 36.23 15.51
C PRO A 203 18.49 37.52 15.53
N ASP A 204 18.22 38.03 16.73
CA ASP A 204 17.48 39.26 16.94
C ASP A 204 18.09 40.36 16.07
N VAL A 205 17.42 40.73 14.99
CA VAL A 205 17.76 41.94 14.24
C VAL A 205 17.33 43.10 15.13
N VAL A 206 18.29 43.60 15.89
CA VAL A 206 18.17 44.84 16.66
C VAL A 206 17.77 45.95 15.68
N PRO A 207 16.64 46.65 15.88
CA PRO A 207 16.36 47.85 15.10
C PRO A 207 17.21 48.99 15.69
N ASP A 208 18.38 49.22 15.11
CA ASP A 208 19.07 50.51 15.31
C ASP A 208 18.26 51.57 14.55
N GLY A 209 17.45 52.29 15.31
CA GLY A 209 16.83 53.51 14.85
C GLY A 209 17.84 54.65 14.88
N ASP A 210 17.95 55.39 13.78
CA ASP A 210 18.02 56.84 13.85
C ASP A 210 17.36 57.48 12.60
N PRO A 211 16.67 58.63 12.75
CA PRO A 211 15.77 59.17 11.72
C PRO A 211 16.44 60.28 10.91
N GLN A 212 16.63 60.09 9.61
CA GLN A 212 16.81 61.22 8.69
C GLN A 212 16.09 61.02 7.34
N GLN A 213 15.05 61.83 7.18
CA GLN A 213 14.63 62.52 5.96
C GLN A 213 14.55 61.72 4.66
N ALA A 214 13.35 61.30 4.30
CA ALA A 214 12.95 61.29 2.88
C ALA A 214 11.49 61.71 2.74
N HIS A 215 11.33 62.76 1.95
CA HIS A 215 10.15 63.50 1.59
C HIS A 215 9.17 62.62 0.80
N TYR A 216 8.00 62.33 1.34
CA TYR A 216 6.89 61.75 0.57
C TYR A 216 5.85 62.82 0.29
N GLY A 217 5.84 63.30 -0.96
CA GLY A 217 4.67 63.88 -1.58
C GLY A 217 4.66 63.43 -3.02
N LEU A 218 3.63 62.69 -3.43
CA LEU A 218 2.95 62.84 -4.73
C LEU A 218 1.66 61.97 -4.72
N PRO A 219 0.61 62.40 -5.45
CA PRO A 219 -0.78 61.99 -5.24
C PRO A 219 -1.24 60.83 -6.13
N VAL A 220 -2.39 60.26 -5.75
CA VAL A 220 -3.24 59.36 -6.52
C VAL A 220 -3.74 60.05 -7.80
N LEU A 221 -3.72 59.35 -8.95
CA LEU A 221 -4.73 59.46 -10.02
C LEU A 221 -4.67 58.27 -11.00
N ASN A 222 -5.85 57.95 -11.54
CA ASN A 222 -6.26 56.73 -12.23
C ASN A 222 -6.48 57.03 -13.74
N GLY A 223 -6.29 56.04 -14.64
CA GLY A 223 -6.80 56.06 -16.03
C GLY A 223 -5.79 55.74 -17.17
N GLY A 224 -6.10 54.74 -18.02
CA GLY A 224 -5.34 54.37 -19.25
C GLY A 224 -5.55 55.32 -20.45
N PRO A 225 -5.31 54.95 -21.74
CA PRO A 225 -4.88 53.68 -22.36
C PRO A 225 -3.66 53.78 -23.35
N VAL A 226 -3.26 52.62 -23.91
CA VAL A 226 -2.26 52.32 -24.98
C VAL A 226 -2.42 53.14 -26.28
N PRO A 227 -1.36 53.37 -27.11
CA PRO A 227 -0.93 52.37 -28.12
C PRO A 227 0.57 52.34 -28.59
N MET A 228 0.98 51.13 -29.00
CA MET A 228 1.86 50.68 -30.13
C MET A 228 3.01 51.56 -30.68
N GLY A 229 4.21 50.96 -30.78
CA GLY A 229 5.30 51.41 -31.67
C GLY A 229 6.51 50.47 -31.66
N ASP A 230 6.82 49.88 -32.82
CA ASP A 230 7.81 48.83 -33.11
C ASP A 230 9.30 49.19 -32.89
N ALA A 231 10.14 48.18 -32.57
CA ALA A 231 11.39 47.83 -33.30
C ALA A 231 12.33 46.90 -32.50
N ASN A 232 12.71 45.78 -33.13
CA ASN A 232 13.81 44.85 -32.79
C ASN A 232 15.02 45.17 -33.72
N PRO A 233 16.24 44.54 -33.64
CA PRO A 233 16.85 43.67 -32.60
C PRO A 233 18.39 43.86 -32.34
N ALA A 234 18.87 43.24 -31.24
CA ALA A 234 20.19 42.57 -30.98
C ALA A 234 21.53 43.36 -31.06
N PRO A 235 22.69 42.90 -30.48
CA PRO A 235 23.01 41.54 -30.02
C PRO A 235 23.79 41.37 -28.68
N GLY A 236 23.72 40.14 -28.15
CA GLY A 236 24.89 39.35 -27.76
C GLY A 236 25.44 39.46 -26.33
N LEU A 237 25.23 38.42 -25.52
CA LEU A 237 26.30 37.70 -24.81
C LEU A 237 25.89 36.22 -24.60
N GLN A 238 26.84 35.34 -24.87
CA GLN A 238 26.70 33.91 -25.07
C GLN A 238 27.58 33.14 -24.07
N GLN A 239 27.03 32.15 -23.37
CA GLN A 239 27.71 30.94 -22.86
C GLN A 239 26.68 30.06 -22.12
N GLY A 240 26.66 28.73 -22.20
CA GLY A 240 27.54 27.77 -22.87
C GLY A 240 26.88 26.38 -22.79
N ASN A 241 26.97 25.66 -23.89
CA ASN A 241 26.37 24.36 -24.19
C ASN A 241 26.98 23.21 -23.34
N ARG A 242 26.15 22.29 -22.83
CA ARG A 242 26.55 20.90 -22.54
C ARG A 242 25.51 19.91 -23.07
N ASN A 243 25.85 19.36 -24.23
CA ASN A 243 25.22 18.22 -24.88
C ASN A 243 25.27 16.96 -23.99
N HIS A 244 24.14 16.32 -23.73
CA HIS A 244 24.09 14.87 -23.47
C HIS A 244 23.31 14.23 -24.61
N GLY A 245 24.06 13.59 -25.51
CA GLY A 245 23.64 13.23 -26.84
C GLY A 245 22.67 12.05 -26.94
N LEU A 246 21.96 12.06 -28.06
CA LEU A 246 21.07 11.03 -28.61
C LEU A 246 21.63 9.59 -28.60
N LEU A 247 22.94 9.42 -28.40
CA LEU A 247 23.64 8.13 -28.38
C LEU A 247 23.53 7.39 -27.02
N GLY A 248 23.22 8.08 -25.92
CA GLY A 248 23.07 7.44 -24.60
C GLY A 248 21.81 6.57 -24.48
N GLY A 249 20.72 6.98 -25.13
CA GLY A 249 19.45 6.24 -25.11
C GLY A 249 19.47 4.98 -25.95
N ALA A 250 20.14 5.00 -27.11
CA ALA A 250 20.23 3.85 -28.01
C ALA A 250 21.06 2.70 -27.41
N LEU A 251 22.16 3.02 -26.72
CA LEU A 251 22.99 2.02 -26.05
C LEU A 251 22.27 1.40 -24.84
N ALA A 252 21.56 2.22 -24.05
CA ALA A 252 20.74 1.72 -22.94
C ALA A 252 19.65 0.76 -23.42
N ASN A 253 18.98 1.07 -24.53
CA ASN A 253 17.98 0.19 -25.14
C ASN A 253 18.58 -1.13 -25.65
N LEU A 254 19.83 -1.11 -26.15
CA LEU A 254 20.52 -2.32 -26.60
C LEU A 254 20.82 -3.28 -25.44
N PHE A 255 21.28 -2.77 -24.28
CA PHE A 255 21.51 -3.60 -23.10
C PHE A 255 20.23 -4.27 -22.59
N VAL A 256 19.10 -3.57 -22.64
CA VAL A 256 17.81 -4.12 -22.25
C VAL A 256 17.38 -5.23 -23.20
N ILE A 257 17.49 -5.03 -24.52
CA ILE A 257 17.12 -6.03 -25.52
C ILE A 257 17.98 -7.30 -25.39
N VAL A 258 19.31 -7.13 -25.24
CA VAL A 258 20.23 -8.26 -25.06
C VAL A 258 19.94 -9.01 -23.76
N GLY A 259 19.63 -8.29 -22.67
CA GLY A 259 19.25 -8.90 -21.39
C GLY A 259 17.97 -9.72 -21.46
N PHE A 260 16.93 -9.21 -22.13
CA PHE A 260 15.67 -9.95 -22.34
C PHE A 260 15.86 -11.19 -23.22
N ALA A 261 16.69 -11.10 -24.27
CA ALA A 261 17.00 -12.24 -25.12
C ALA A 261 17.76 -13.35 -24.37
N ALA A 262 18.73 -12.98 -23.53
CA ALA A 262 19.46 -13.93 -22.69
C ALA A 262 18.55 -14.61 -21.68
N PHE A 263 17.68 -13.85 -20.99
CA PHE A 263 16.70 -14.40 -20.05
C PHE A 263 15.73 -15.38 -20.74
N ALA A 264 15.19 -15.02 -21.91
CA ALA A 264 14.30 -15.89 -22.68
C ALA A 264 15.00 -17.19 -23.12
N TYR A 265 16.28 -17.12 -23.48
CA TYR A 265 17.08 -18.30 -23.82
C TYR A 265 17.30 -19.22 -22.61
N THR A 266 17.64 -18.66 -21.45
CA THR A 266 17.82 -19.42 -20.20
C THR A 266 16.54 -20.12 -19.78
N VAL A 267 15.39 -19.43 -19.83
CA VAL A 267 14.08 -20.03 -19.53
C VAL A 267 13.78 -21.18 -20.50
N LYS A 268 14.01 -20.98 -21.81
CA LYS A 268 13.81 -22.03 -22.81
C LYS A 268 14.72 -23.25 -22.60
N TYR A 269 15.96 -23.02 -22.17
CA TYR A 269 16.92 -24.08 -21.88
C TYR A 269 16.49 -24.89 -20.65
N VAL A 270 16.10 -24.22 -19.56
CA VAL A 270 15.63 -24.88 -18.33
C VAL A 270 14.35 -25.69 -18.59
N LEU A 271 13.38 -25.12 -19.31
CA LEU A 271 12.15 -25.82 -19.65
C LEU A 271 12.40 -27.06 -20.53
N ARG A 272 13.40 -27.02 -21.42
CA ARG A 272 13.80 -28.19 -22.21
C ARG A 272 14.54 -29.23 -21.39
N SER A 273 15.37 -28.80 -20.43
CA SER A 273 16.09 -29.69 -19.51
C SER A 273 15.13 -30.47 -18.62
N ILE A 274 14.06 -29.83 -18.12
CA ILE A 274 13.04 -30.47 -17.28
C ILE A 274 12.18 -31.46 -18.09
N ALA A 275 12.06 -31.28 -19.40
CA ALA A 275 11.29 -32.17 -20.27
C ALA A 275 12.07 -33.41 -20.76
N GLN A 276 13.36 -33.52 -20.44
CA GLN A 276 14.22 -34.65 -20.81
C GLN A 276 14.62 -35.55 -19.62
N GLU A 277 14.18 -35.23 -18.40
CA GLU A 277 14.19 -36.10 -17.21
C GLU A 277 12.81 -36.73 -17.00
#